data_AF-A0A3D5PJB1-F1
#
_entry.id   AF-A0A3D5PJB1-F1
#
_cell.length_a   1.000
_cell.length_b   1.000
_cell.length_c   1.000
_cell.angle_alpha   90.00
_cell.angle_beta   90.00
_cell.angle_gamma   90.00
#
_symmetry.space_group_name_H-M   'P 1'
#
loop_
_entity.id
_entity.type
_entity.pdbx_description
1 polymer ?
#
loop_
_entity_poly.entity_id
_entity_poly.type
_entity_poly.pdbx_seq_one_letter_code
_entity_poly.pdbx_strand_id
1 'polypeptide(L)'
;MNCTTDASNLYDDEVLRDPWPHYTRSREKGPVVWMEALGNYAFTQYDVVRNGLRDHETFISGLGTAADDFGCQHQRGNTGASDPTRHTVLRHAVLPLLNLII
;
A
#
# COMPACT_ATOMS: atom_id res chain seq x y z
N MET A 1 -12.26 12.17 -6.32
CA MET A 1 -13.28 11.09 -6.29
C MET A 1 -14.33 11.47 -5.27
N ASN A 2 -15.60 11.14 -5.50
CA ASN A 2 -16.61 11.22 -4.45
C ASN A 2 -16.56 9.91 -3.66
N CYS A 3 -15.83 9.88 -2.55
CA CYS A 3 -15.72 8.73 -1.65
C CYS A 3 -15.98 9.16 -0.21
N THR A 4 -16.45 8.23 0.60
CA THR A 4 -16.61 8.42 2.05
C THR A 4 -15.27 8.69 2.73
N THR A 5 -15.30 9.41 3.84
CA THR A 5 -14.12 9.69 4.67
C THR A 5 -14.09 8.85 5.95
N ASP A 6 -12.91 8.69 6.54
CA ASP A 6 -12.68 8.08 7.84
C ASP A 6 -11.61 8.85 8.62
N ALA A 7 -11.97 9.30 9.83
CA ALA A 7 -11.08 10.04 10.70
C ALA A 7 -10.06 9.15 11.45
N SER A 8 -10.26 7.82 11.46
CA SER A 8 -9.38 6.92 12.20
C SER A 8 -7.98 6.84 11.57
N ASN A 9 -6.96 6.76 12.43
CA ASN A 9 -5.61 6.44 12.01
C ASN A 9 -5.38 4.94 12.16
N LEU A 10 -5.07 4.24 11.06
CA LEU A 10 -4.85 2.80 11.07
C LEU A 10 -3.53 2.37 11.73
N TYR A 11 -2.69 3.33 12.12
CA TYR A 11 -1.40 3.12 12.78
C TYR A 11 -1.40 3.43 14.28
N ASP A 12 -2.54 3.81 14.87
CA ASP A 12 -2.62 4.01 16.32
C ASP A 12 -2.51 2.67 17.07
N ASP A 13 -1.91 2.69 18.28
CA ASP A 13 -1.58 1.50 19.06
C ASP A 13 -2.80 0.60 19.35
N GLU A 14 -3.96 1.21 19.63
CA GLU A 14 -5.20 0.48 19.86
C GLU A 14 -5.74 -0.18 18.60
N VAL A 15 -5.55 0.45 17.44
CA VAL A 15 -5.96 -0.10 16.15
C VAL A 15 -5.06 -1.26 15.77
N LEU A 16 -3.75 -1.13 15.98
CA LEU A 16 -2.81 -2.21 15.74
C LEU A 16 -3.05 -3.42 16.66
N ARG A 17 -3.54 -3.18 17.89
CA ARG A 17 -3.86 -4.24 18.85
C ARG A 17 -5.13 -5.02 18.50
N ASP A 18 -6.14 -4.35 17.94
CA ASP A 18 -7.37 -4.99 17.46
C ASP A 18 -7.85 -4.36 16.12
N PRO A 19 -7.26 -4.77 14.99
CA PRO A 19 -7.48 -4.07 13.72
C PRO A 19 -8.78 -4.47 13.02
N TRP A 20 -9.35 -5.63 13.34
CA TRP A 20 -10.46 -6.21 12.57
C TRP A 20 -11.74 -5.37 12.59
N PRO A 21 -12.17 -4.80 13.73
CA PRO A 21 -13.34 -3.90 13.75
C PRO A 21 -13.11 -2.65 12.88
N HIS A 22 -11.88 -2.13 12.85
CA HIS A 22 -11.53 -0.95 12.06
C HIS A 22 -11.61 -1.26 10.57
N TYR A 23 -11.04 -2.38 10.13
CA TYR A 23 -11.12 -2.80 8.73
C TYR A 23 -12.54 -3.13 8.27
N THR A 24 -13.37 -3.70 9.15
CA THR A 24 -14.79 -3.96 8.84
C THR A 24 -15.54 -2.66 8.58
N ARG A 25 -15.40 -1.67 9.47
CA ARG A 25 -15.98 -0.34 9.27
C ARG A 25 -15.50 0.32 7.97
N SER A 26 -14.21 0.24 7.65
CA SER A 26 -13.70 0.80 6.38
C SER A 26 -14.28 0.09 5.15
N ARG A 27 -14.50 -1.23 5.20
CA ARG A 27 -15.15 -1.99 4.11
C ARG A 27 -16.62 -1.61 3.91
N GLU A 28 -17.36 -1.38 4.99
CA GLU A 28 -18.77 -0.96 4.96
C GLU A 28 -18.96 0.42 4.32
N LYS A 29 -17.96 1.30 4.44
CA LYS A 29 -17.97 2.64 3.84
C LYS A 29 -17.85 2.63 2.31
N GLY A 30 -17.23 1.60 1.75
CA GLY A 30 -17.08 1.42 0.31
C GLY A 30 -15.66 1.02 -0.10
N PRO A 31 -15.43 0.75 -1.39
CA PRO A 31 -14.17 0.18 -1.88
C PRO A 31 -12.97 1.12 -1.76
N VAL A 32 -13.22 2.44 -1.80
CA VAL A 32 -12.19 3.48 -1.63
C VAL A 32 -12.67 4.44 -0.56
N VAL A 33 -11.80 4.73 0.41
CA VAL A 33 -12.09 5.63 1.53
C VAL A 33 -10.96 6.64 1.64
N TRP A 34 -11.29 7.91 1.90
CA TRP A 34 -10.29 8.92 2.25
C TRP A 34 -10.00 8.87 3.74
N MET A 35 -8.76 8.57 4.12
CA MET A 35 -8.30 8.49 5.51
C MET A 35 -7.77 9.86 5.94
N GLU A 36 -8.57 10.60 6.70
CA GLU A 36 -8.30 12.00 7.02
C GLU A 36 -7.01 12.18 7.83
N ALA A 37 -6.78 11.30 8.82
CA ALA A 37 -5.59 11.34 9.67
C ALA A 37 -4.29 11.04 8.90
N LEU A 38 -4.37 10.32 7.77
CA LEU A 38 -3.23 9.94 6.95
C LEU A 38 -3.06 10.83 5.71
N GLY A 39 -4.08 11.64 5.38
CA GLY A 39 -4.09 12.41 4.13
C GLY A 39 -3.99 11.54 2.88
N ASN A 40 -4.51 10.31 2.93
CA ASN A 40 -4.34 9.29 1.88
C ASN A 40 -5.62 8.51 1.60
N TYR A 41 -5.69 7.88 0.42
CA TYR A 41 -6.77 6.95 0.09
C TYR A 41 -6.44 5.53 0.54
N ALA A 42 -7.45 4.80 1.01
CA ALA A 42 -7.37 3.38 1.33
C ALA A 42 -8.28 2.56 0.41
N PHE A 43 -7.73 1.47 -0.14
CA PHE A 43 -8.51 0.40 -0.78
C PHE A 43 -8.89 -0.62 0.28
N THR A 44 -10.20 -0.86 0.44
CA THR A 44 -10.72 -1.59 1.60
C THR A 44 -11.22 -2.99 1.22
N GLN A 45 -11.53 -3.22 -0.06
CA GLN A 45 -12.09 -4.47 -0.56
C GLN A 45 -11.09 -5.23 -1.45
N TYR A 46 -11.22 -6.56 -1.48
CA TYR A 46 -10.28 -7.43 -2.16
C TYR A 46 -10.05 -7.07 -3.63
N ASP A 47 -11.13 -6.85 -4.41
CA ASP A 47 -11.00 -6.62 -5.84
C ASP A 47 -10.27 -5.31 -6.17
N VAL A 48 -10.55 -4.23 -5.44
CA VAL A 48 -9.85 -2.95 -5.66
C VAL A 48 -8.40 -2.99 -5.21
N VAL A 49 -8.09 -3.70 -4.11
CA VAL A 49 -6.69 -3.96 -3.71
C VAL A 49 -5.97 -4.76 -4.79
N ARG A 50 -6.55 -5.89 -5.21
CA ARG A 50 -6.00 -6.79 -6.22
C ARG A 50 -5.80 -6.11 -7.56
N ASN A 51 -6.73 -5.26 -7.99
CA ASN A 51 -6.64 -4.55 -9.26
C ASN A 51 -5.60 -3.41 -9.17
N GLY A 52 -5.59 -2.64 -8.08
CA GLY A 52 -4.57 -1.60 -7.86
C GLY A 52 -3.16 -2.15 -7.84
N LEU A 53 -2.92 -3.28 -7.15
CA LEU A 53 -1.62 -3.95 -7.12
C LEU A 53 -1.15 -4.49 -8.48
N ARG A 54 -2.07 -4.73 -9.43
CA ARG A 54 -1.71 -5.16 -10.80
C ARG A 54 -1.49 -3.99 -11.75
N ASP A 55 -2.10 -2.85 -11.48
CA ASP A 55 -1.98 -1.62 -12.28
C ASP A 55 -0.81 -0.77 -11.77
N HIS A 56 0.40 -1.32 -11.90
CA HIS A 56 1.63 -0.66 -11.44
C HIS A 56 2.01 0.56 -12.30
N GLU A 57 1.37 0.75 -13.45
CA GLU A 57 1.58 1.91 -14.31
C GLU A 57 0.83 3.14 -13.75
N THR A 58 -0.36 2.93 -13.18
CA THR A 58 -1.13 3.98 -12.49
C THR A 58 -0.71 4.12 -11.03
N PHE A 59 -0.57 3.01 -10.30
CA PHE A 59 -0.20 2.99 -8.88
C PHE A 59 1.28 2.66 -8.71
N ILE A 60 2.11 3.64 -9.06
CA ILE A 60 3.57 3.53 -9.03
C ILE A 60 4.12 3.32 -7.62
N SER A 61 5.23 2.60 -7.51
CA SER A 61 5.97 2.36 -6.26
C SER A 61 7.27 3.16 -6.16
N GLY A 62 7.75 3.75 -7.26
CA GLY A 62 9.03 4.46 -7.33
C GLY A 62 9.10 5.76 -6.50
N LEU A 63 7.96 6.26 -6.04
CA LEU A 63 7.90 7.40 -5.11
C LEU A 63 7.93 6.98 -3.63
N GLY A 64 7.86 5.69 -3.34
CA GLY A 64 7.76 5.11 -2.00
C GLY A 64 6.48 4.28 -1.83
N THR A 65 6.47 3.37 -0.85
CA THR A 65 5.35 2.45 -0.57
C THR A 65 4.93 2.47 0.91
N ALA A 66 5.26 3.54 1.62
CA ALA A 66 4.81 3.80 2.99
C ALA A 66 3.50 4.61 2.99
N ALA A 67 2.91 4.80 4.18
CA ALA A 67 1.72 5.63 4.35
C ALA A 67 2.04 7.11 4.62
N ASP A 68 3.32 7.48 4.72
CA ASP A 68 3.78 8.83 5.01
C ASP A 68 5.02 9.20 4.17
N ASP A 69 5.28 10.50 4.04
CA ASP A 69 6.36 11.04 3.23
C ASP A 69 7.75 10.63 3.74
N PHE A 70 7.94 10.52 5.06
CA PHE A 70 9.23 10.15 5.63
C PHE A 70 9.58 8.72 5.22
N GLY A 71 8.67 7.76 5.44
CA GLY A 71 8.86 6.37 5.02
C GLY A 71 9.06 6.24 3.52
N CYS A 72 8.27 6.96 2.73
CA CYS A 72 8.39 6.96 1.26
C CYS A 72 9.78 7.43 0.81
N GLN A 73 10.31 8.51 1.38
CA GLN A 73 11.65 9.02 1.05
C GLN A 73 12.76 8.03 1.38
N HIS A 74 12.66 7.31 2.51
CA HIS A 74 13.69 6.36 2.96
C HIS A 74 13.67 5.04 2.18
N GLN A 75 12.53 4.66 1.60
CA GLN A 75 12.42 3.43 0.81
C GLN A 75 12.91 3.61 -0.63
N ARG A 76 12.85 4.84 -1.18
CA ARG A 76 13.18 5.12 -2.58
C ARG A 76 14.50 4.48 -2.98
N GLY A 77 14.46 3.72 -4.07
CA GLY A 77 15.65 3.07 -4.58
C GLY A 77 15.83 1.63 -4.11
N ASN A 78 15.07 1.10 -3.16
CA ASN A 78 15.08 -0.35 -2.94
C ASN A 78 14.29 -1.09 -4.06
N THR A 79 14.18 -2.43 -3.97
CA THR A 79 13.43 -3.20 -4.97
C THR A 79 11.94 -2.89 -4.90
N GLY A 80 11.32 -2.88 -3.72
CA GLY A 80 9.88 -2.66 -3.53
C GLY A 80 9.40 -1.22 -3.72
N ALA A 81 10.29 -0.23 -3.71
CA ALA A 81 10.01 1.18 -3.98
C ALA A 81 10.71 1.62 -5.27
N SER A 82 10.42 0.89 -6.36
CA SER A 82 10.87 1.17 -7.72
C SER A 82 9.89 0.63 -8.74
N ASP A 83 9.88 1.25 -9.93
CA ASP A 83 9.05 0.82 -11.07
C ASP A 83 9.93 0.31 -12.23
N PRO A 84 9.36 -0.35 -13.26
CA PRO A 84 10.09 -0.66 -14.48
C PRO A 84 10.75 0.59 -15.12
N THR A 85 11.93 0.47 -15.72
CA THR A 85 12.73 -0.75 -15.93
C THR A 85 13.64 -1.10 -14.75
N ARG A 86 13.81 -0.20 -13.78
CA ARG A 86 14.70 -0.40 -12.63
C ARG A 86 14.26 -1.56 -11.74
N HIS A 87 12.97 -1.65 -11.44
CA HIS A 87 12.39 -2.78 -10.72
C HIS A 87 12.72 -4.12 -11.40
N THR A 88 12.61 -4.17 -12.73
CA THR A 88 12.89 -5.37 -13.53
C THR A 88 14.33 -5.85 -13.30
N VAL A 89 15.31 -4.94 -13.39
CA VAL A 89 16.73 -5.25 -13.14
C VAL A 89 16.96 -5.77 -11.72
N LEU A 90 16.43 -5.06 -10.71
CA LEU A 90 16.60 -5.43 -9.30
C LEU A 90 15.94 -6.78 -8.99
N ARG A 91 14.71 -7.00 -9.50
CA ARG A 91 13.98 -8.24 -9.31
C ARG A 91 14.72 -9.43 -9.91
N HIS A 92 15.31 -9.28 -11.11
CA HIS A 92 16.12 -10.31 -11.73
C HIS A 92 17.38 -10.66 -10.93
N ALA A 93 18.00 -9.70 -10.26
CA ALA A 93 19.14 -9.96 -9.38
C ALA A 93 18.77 -10.78 -8.13
N VAL A 94 17.57 -10.55 -7.57
CA VAL A 94 17.10 -11.21 -6.34
C VAL A 94 16.45 -12.58 -6.61
N LEU A 95 15.77 -12.75 -7.74
CA LEU A 95 14.99 -13.95 -8.10
C LEU A 95 15.73 -15.29 -7.88
N PRO A 96 16.96 -15.49 -8.38
CA PRO A 96 17.64 -16.78 -8.28
C PRO A 96 17.91 -17.22 -6.84
N LEU A 97 18.16 -16.28 -5.94
CA LEU A 97 18.44 -16.58 -4.53
C LEU A 97 17.22 -17.15 -3.81
N LEU A 98 16.02 -16.71 -4.18
CA LEU A 98 14.77 -17.17 -3.57
C LEU A 98 14.38 -18.58 -4.04
N ASN A 99 14.78 -18.98 -5.26
CA ASN A 99 14.52 -20.31 -5.80
C ASN A 99 15.41 -21.40 -5.19
N LEU A 100 16.36 -21.05 -4.33
CA LEU A 100 17.25 -22.01 -3.65
C LEU A 100 16.71 -22.45 -2.27
N ILE A 101 15.62 -21.85 -1.80
CA ILE A 101 15.09 -22.00 -0.42
C ILE A 101 13.64 -22.52 -0.42
N ILE A 102 13.10 -22.88 -1.59
CA ILE A 102 11.78 -23.51 -1.77
C ILE A 102 11.98 -24.75 -2.62
#